data_AF-A0A401X081-F1
#
_entry.id   AF-A0A401X081-F1
#
_cell.length_a   1.000
_cell.length_b   1.000
_cell.length_c   1.000
_cell.angle_alpha   90.00
_cell.angle_beta   90.00
_cell.angle_gamma   90.00
#
_symmetry.space_group_name_H-M   'P 1'
#
loop_
_entity.id
_entity.type
_entity.pdbx_description
1 polymer ?
#
loop_
_entity_poly.entity_id
_entity_poly.type
_entity_poly.pdbx_seq_one_letter_code
_entity_poly.pdbx_strand_id
1 'polypeptide(L)'
;MMKGMSTQSKRPNPPHVKMDFFRCLHEGVESGWLPTLAQADLDPPSQSILPPNIPKRISQYWHSETLPDDVARSIEKVKNNNPGFELVLTHDESARAFLHTHFGQDMVALFDVCFHPAMRSDLWRMCDMYVHGGIYVDVDISMHAPLAHITGHASYECFLMYAVGTPWCIENGLIISRKKHPVIEAIIHALCESLTRYKNNPNSFENIWVNSGPGTTTIGTIKYLYDVTPEWADHACGDGFLLGHHSRAVASYGHDELAYKAFSEGNWRKARPPHRRA
;
A
#
# COMPACT_ATOMS: atom_id res chain seq x y z
N MET A 1 5.25 32.58 -25.20
CA MET A 1 6.42 32.52 -24.29
C MET A 1 5.92 32.18 -22.89
N MET A 2 5.82 30.89 -22.56
CA MET A 2 5.59 30.47 -21.17
C MET A 2 6.96 30.29 -20.54
N LYS A 3 7.34 31.21 -19.66
CA LYS A 3 8.51 31.06 -18.80
C LYS A 3 8.29 29.82 -17.94
N GLY A 4 9.17 28.84 -18.06
CA GLY A 4 9.28 27.77 -17.10
C GLY A 4 9.54 28.38 -15.73
N MET A 5 8.52 28.36 -14.87
CA MET A 5 8.75 28.47 -13.44
C MET A 5 9.33 27.13 -13.03
N SER A 6 10.66 27.09 -12.95
CA SER A 6 11.36 26.12 -12.10
C SER A 6 10.88 26.37 -10.69
N THR A 7 9.76 25.75 -10.29
CA THR A 7 9.36 25.69 -8.89
C THR A 7 10.43 24.85 -8.20
N GLN A 8 11.33 25.54 -7.51
CA GLN A 8 12.36 24.89 -6.71
C GLN A 8 11.67 23.98 -5.70
N SER A 9 12.15 22.74 -5.61
CA SER A 9 11.59 21.77 -4.68
C SER A 9 11.56 22.32 -3.25
N LYS A 10 10.50 22.05 -2.49
CA LYS A 10 10.32 22.66 -1.17
C LYS A 10 9.71 21.68 -0.16
N ARG A 11 10.49 21.35 0.87
CA ARG A 11 10.01 20.58 2.02
C ARG A 11 8.79 21.24 2.69
N PRO A 12 7.68 20.52 2.91
CA PRO A 12 6.54 21.03 3.66
C PRO A 12 6.86 21.18 5.16
N ASN A 13 6.04 21.96 5.86
CA ASN A 13 6.23 22.17 7.31
C ASN A 13 6.17 20.83 8.07
N PRO A 14 7.00 20.63 9.12
CA PRO A 14 6.98 19.40 9.91
C PRO A 14 5.58 19.06 10.42
N PRO A 15 5.12 17.80 10.28
CA PRO A 15 3.83 17.38 10.80
C PRO A 15 3.90 17.19 12.32
N HIS A 16 2.87 17.65 13.04
CA HIS A 16 2.78 17.48 14.51
C HIS A 16 1.65 16.54 14.92
N VAL A 17 0.61 16.41 14.11
CA VAL A 17 -0.52 15.51 14.37
C VAL A 17 -0.93 14.73 13.12
N LYS A 18 -1.79 13.71 13.27
CA LYS A 18 -2.25 12.81 12.21
C LYS A 18 -2.63 13.52 10.91
N MET A 19 -3.43 14.58 10.99
CA MET A 19 -3.93 15.29 9.80
C MET A 19 -2.82 16.05 9.05
N ASP A 20 -1.74 16.42 9.73
CA ASP A 20 -0.60 17.08 9.08
C ASP A 20 0.14 16.14 8.15
N PHE A 21 0.19 14.82 8.41
CA PHE A 21 0.87 13.88 7.51
C PHE A 21 0.20 13.82 6.13
N PHE A 22 -1.14 13.89 6.07
CA PHE A 22 -1.88 13.95 4.80
C PHE A 22 -1.67 15.29 4.09
N ARG A 23 -1.59 16.39 4.85
CA ARG A 23 -1.23 17.71 4.30
C ARG A 23 0.20 17.72 3.75
N CYS A 24 1.14 17.07 4.43
CA CYS A 24 2.52 16.93 3.99
C CYS A 24 2.64 16.08 2.72
N LEU A 25 1.81 15.03 2.55
CA LEU A 25 1.72 14.30 1.29
C LEU A 25 1.33 15.25 0.14
N HIS A 26 0.24 16.00 0.32
CA HIS A 26 -0.25 16.95 -0.68
C HIS A 26 0.80 18.03 -1.00
N GLU A 27 1.26 18.78 0.00
CA GLU A 27 2.25 19.84 -0.17
C GLU A 27 3.58 19.29 -0.72
N GLY A 28 3.97 18.08 -0.31
CA GLY A 28 5.21 17.43 -0.74
C GLY A 28 5.19 16.99 -2.20
N VAL A 29 4.05 16.49 -2.68
CA VAL A 29 3.88 16.17 -4.10
C VAL A 29 3.84 17.44 -4.95
N GLU A 30 3.02 18.43 -4.57
CA GLU A 30 2.85 19.68 -5.34
C GLU A 30 4.14 20.51 -5.43
N SER A 31 4.95 20.48 -4.38
CA SER A 31 6.24 21.17 -4.35
C SER A 31 7.36 20.41 -5.06
N GLY A 32 7.18 19.12 -5.40
CA GLY A 32 8.24 18.26 -5.91
C GLY A 32 9.22 17.73 -4.84
N TRP A 33 8.96 17.98 -3.55
CA TRP A 33 9.78 17.45 -2.47
C TRP A 33 9.68 15.93 -2.36
N LEU A 34 8.48 15.38 -2.56
CA LEU A 34 8.29 13.93 -2.66
C LEU A 34 8.62 13.46 -4.09
N PRO A 35 9.51 12.46 -4.26
CA PRO A 35 9.81 11.92 -5.57
C PRO A 35 8.56 11.26 -6.16
N THR A 36 8.19 11.65 -7.38
CA THR A 36 7.05 11.10 -8.11
C THR A 36 7.45 10.64 -9.50
N LEU A 37 6.71 9.66 -10.01
CA LEU A 37 6.85 9.14 -11.36
C LEU A 37 6.62 10.26 -12.40
N ALA A 38 7.62 10.53 -13.22
CA ALA A 38 7.57 11.54 -14.27
C ALA A 38 7.10 10.93 -15.60
N GLN A 39 6.67 11.78 -16.54
CA GLN A 39 6.29 11.31 -17.88
C GLN A 39 7.46 10.66 -18.62
N ALA A 40 8.69 11.15 -18.38
CA ALA A 40 9.89 10.58 -18.96
C ALA A 40 10.10 9.12 -18.55
N ASP A 41 9.67 8.70 -17.36
CA ASP A 41 9.79 7.32 -16.88
C ASP A 41 8.82 6.35 -17.58
N LEU A 42 7.81 6.88 -18.27
CA LEU A 42 6.74 6.10 -18.89
C LEU A 42 6.99 5.83 -20.38
N ASP A 43 7.81 6.64 -21.04
CA ASP A 43 7.98 6.63 -22.49
C ASP A 43 9.33 6.03 -22.93
N PRO A 44 9.37 5.02 -23.81
CA PRO A 44 8.25 4.36 -24.47
C PRO A 44 7.70 3.16 -23.65
N PRO A 45 6.38 2.91 -23.70
CA PRO A 45 5.74 1.85 -22.92
C PRO A 45 6.20 0.44 -23.30
N SER A 46 6.67 0.24 -24.55
CA SER A 46 7.22 -1.03 -25.04
C SER A 46 8.51 -1.47 -24.34
N GLN A 47 9.12 -0.60 -23.53
CA GLN A 47 10.32 -0.87 -22.75
C GLN A 47 10.04 -0.97 -21.24
N SER A 48 8.77 -1.09 -20.83
CA SER A 48 8.42 -1.18 -19.41
C SER A 48 9.09 -2.39 -18.76
N ILE A 49 9.83 -2.16 -17.67
CA ILE A 49 10.58 -3.19 -16.96
C ILE A 49 10.38 -3.03 -15.46
N LEU A 50 10.31 -4.18 -14.76
CA LEU A 50 10.38 -4.18 -13.31
C LEU A 50 11.86 -3.97 -12.88
N PRO A 51 12.16 -3.10 -11.91
CA PRO A 51 13.53 -2.94 -11.43
C PRO A 51 14.12 -4.27 -10.93
N PRO A 52 15.41 -4.55 -11.16
CA PRO A 52 16.02 -5.88 -10.96
C PRO A 52 16.03 -6.34 -9.50
N ASN A 53 15.98 -5.41 -8.55
CA ASN A 53 15.97 -5.71 -7.11
C ASN A 53 14.57 -6.02 -6.56
N ILE A 54 13.53 -5.91 -7.39
CA ILE A 54 12.16 -6.28 -7.04
C ILE A 54 11.93 -7.74 -7.44
N PRO A 55 11.62 -8.63 -6.48
CA PRO A 55 11.29 -10.02 -6.77
C PRO A 55 10.11 -10.16 -7.75
N LYS A 56 10.19 -11.09 -8.69
CA LYS A 56 9.09 -11.43 -9.61
C LYS A 56 8.04 -12.31 -8.93
N ARG A 57 7.46 -11.76 -7.87
CA ARG A 57 6.44 -12.39 -7.03
C ARG A 57 5.26 -11.44 -6.89
N ILE A 58 4.05 -11.94 -7.13
CA ILE A 58 2.80 -11.24 -6.88
C ILE A 58 2.11 -11.95 -5.72
N SER A 59 1.80 -11.22 -4.65
CA SER A 59 1.03 -11.71 -3.51
C SER A 59 -0.37 -11.11 -3.49
N GLN A 60 -1.36 -11.94 -3.17
CA GLN A 60 -2.75 -11.53 -2.93
C GLN A 60 -3.29 -12.19 -1.66
N TYR A 61 -4.36 -11.63 -1.10
CA TYR A 61 -4.99 -12.12 0.13
C TYR A 61 -6.48 -12.39 -0.08
N TRP A 62 -6.92 -13.59 0.29
CA TRP A 62 -8.33 -13.91 0.46
C TRP A 62 -8.53 -14.71 1.73
N HIS A 63 -9.32 -14.21 2.68
CA HIS A 63 -9.42 -14.73 4.05
C HIS A 63 -9.75 -16.23 4.20
N SER A 64 -10.30 -16.89 3.18
CA SER A 64 -10.67 -18.31 3.21
C SER A 64 -9.92 -19.11 2.14
N GLU A 65 -9.73 -20.41 2.35
CA GLU A 65 -9.26 -21.32 1.30
C GLU A 65 -10.25 -21.42 0.13
N THR A 66 -11.55 -21.24 0.39
CA THR A 66 -12.58 -21.30 -0.65
C THR A 66 -12.74 -19.94 -1.33
N LEU A 67 -12.51 -19.90 -2.63
CA LEU A 67 -12.68 -18.71 -3.47
C LEU A 67 -14.08 -18.69 -4.12
N PRO A 68 -14.81 -17.57 -4.04
CA PRO A 68 -15.92 -17.30 -4.96
C PRO A 68 -15.45 -17.24 -6.41
N ASP A 69 -16.30 -17.63 -7.36
CA ASP A 69 -15.94 -17.69 -8.78
C ASP A 69 -15.50 -16.35 -9.37
N ASP A 70 -16.10 -15.23 -8.93
CA ASP A 70 -15.74 -13.89 -9.38
C ASP A 70 -14.37 -13.44 -8.86
N VAL A 71 -14.05 -13.76 -7.61
CA VAL A 71 -12.71 -13.59 -7.02
C VAL A 71 -11.68 -14.43 -7.77
N ALA A 72 -11.96 -15.72 -8.00
CA ALA A 72 -11.07 -16.62 -8.72
C ALA A 72 -10.77 -16.11 -10.16
N ARG A 73 -11.81 -15.63 -10.87
CA ARG A 73 -11.62 -15.01 -12.20
C ARG A 73 -10.73 -13.77 -12.15
N SER A 74 -10.89 -12.91 -11.14
CA SER A 74 -10.06 -11.71 -10.99
C SER A 74 -8.57 -12.09 -10.78
N ILE A 75 -8.31 -13.06 -9.92
CA ILE A 75 -6.96 -13.60 -9.65
C ILE A 75 -6.35 -14.20 -10.93
N GLU A 76 -7.11 -14.97 -11.71
CA GLU A 76 -6.62 -15.54 -12.97
C GLU A 76 -6.28 -14.45 -14.01
N LYS A 77 -6.99 -13.31 -14.04
CA LYS A 77 -6.58 -12.17 -14.90
C LYS A 77 -5.22 -11.61 -14.48
N VAL A 78 -4.94 -11.50 -13.19
CA VAL A 78 -3.63 -11.05 -12.69
C VAL A 78 -2.53 -11.99 -13.16
N LYS A 79 -2.73 -13.30 -13.00
CA LYS A 79 -1.81 -14.35 -13.44
C LYS A 79 -1.54 -14.29 -14.95
N ASN A 80 -2.59 -14.23 -15.76
CA ASN A 80 -2.50 -14.27 -17.22
C ASN A 80 -1.80 -13.02 -17.80
N ASN A 81 -1.94 -11.86 -17.17
CA ASN A 81 -1.25 -10.63 -17.58
C ASN A 81 0.19 -10.54 -17.06
N ASN A 82 0.61 -11.43 -16.17
CA ASN A 82 1.95 -11.42 -15.56
C ASN A 82 2.58 -12.83 -15.57
N PRO A 83 2.69 -13.51 -16.74
CA PRO A 83 3.07 -14.93 -16.81
C PRO A 83 4.51 -15.23 -16.34
N GLY A 84 5.36 -14.21 -16.21
CA GLY A 84 6.72 -14.32 -15.69
C GLY A 84 6.84 -14.16 -14.17
N PHE A 85 5.72 -14.03 -13.46
CA PHE A 85 5.68 -13.85 -12.00
C PHE A 85 5.14 -15.10 -11.31
N GLU A 86 5.70 -15.41 -10.14
CA GLU A 86 5.08 -16.34 -9.20
C GLU A 86 3.89 -15.66 -8.54
N LEU A 87 2.71 -16.29 -8.59
CA LEU A 87 1.52 -15.79 -7.90
C LEU A 87 1.31 -16.57 -6.60
N VAL A 88 1.28 -15.85 -5.47
CA VAL A 88 1.05 -16.39 -4.13
C VAL A 88 -0.26 -15.85 -3.59
N LEU A 89 -1.20 -16.75 -3.32
CA LEU A 89 -2.44 -16.42 -2.61
C LEU A 89 -2.33 -16.93 -1.17
N THR A 90 -2.63 -16.07 -0.21
CA THR A 90 -2.73 -16.46 1.21
C THR A 90 -4.19 -16.38 1.69
N HIS A 91 -4.45 -17.04 2.81
CA HIS A 91 -5.68 -16.93 3.60
C HIS A 91 -5.36 -16.72 5.09
N ASP A 92 -6.39 -16.66 5.94
CA ASP A 92 -6.23 -16.31 7.35
C ASP A 92 -5.27 -17.26 8.10
N GLU A 93 -5.41 -18.57 7.93
CA GLU A 93 -4.60 -19.58 8.64
C GLU A 93 -3.13 -19.53 8.20
N SER A 94 -2.87 -19.47 6.88
CA SER A 94 -1.51 -19.38 6.35
C SER A 94 -0.87 -18.03 6.69
N ALA A 95 -1.64 -16.94 6.67
CA ALA A 95 -1.19 -15.62 7.09
C ALA A 95 -0.80 -15.61 8.57
N ARG A 96 -1.63 -16.21 9.43
CA ARG A 96 -1.35 -16.30 10.87
C ARG A 96 -0.09 -17.11 11.16
N ALA A 97 0.10 -18.25 10.49
CA ALA A 97 1.29 -19.08 10.62
C ALA A 97 2.56 -18.35 10.12
N PHE A 98 2.44 -17.62 9.00
CA PHE A 98 3.51 -16.76 8.49
C PHE A 98 3.90 -15.67 9.50
N LEU A 99 2.93 -14.94 10.06
CA LEU A 99 3.19 -13.88 11.04
C LEU A 99 3.85 -14.44 12.30
N HIS A 100 3.40 -15.59 12.80
CA HIS A 100 4.05 -16.26 13.93
C HIS A 100 5.52 -16.58 13.63
N THR A 101 5.79 -17.14 12.44
CA THR A 101 7.13 -17.60 12.04
C THR A 101 8.12 -16.44 11.89
N HIS A 102 7.69 -15.31 11.33
CA HIS A 102 8.59 -14.20 10.99
C HIS A 102 8.62 -13.06 12.01
N PHE A 103 7.53 -12.87 12.77
CA PHE A 103 7.35 -11.71 13.67
C PHE A 103 6.94 -12.11 15.10
N GLY A 104 6.71 -13.41 15.36
CA GLY A 104 6.41 -13.92 16.69
C GLY A 104 4.96 -13.71 17.15
N GLN A 105 4.70 -14.11 18.39
CA GLN A 105 3.35 -14.19 18.95
C GLN A 105 2.67 -12.82 19.13
N ASP A 106 3.42 -11.75 19.31
CA ASP A 106 2.85 -10.40 19.45
C ASP A 106 2.19 -9.92 18.14
N MET A 107 2.81 -10.23 17.00
CA MET A 107 2.23 -9.90 15.69
C MET A 107 0.96 -10.72 15.43
N VAL A 108 0.96 -11.99 15.82
CA VAL A 108 -0.25 -12.84 15.78
C VAL A 108 -1.35 -12.25 16.65
N ALA A 109 -1.03 -11.76 17.85
CA ALA A 109 -2.03 -11.14 18.73
C ALA A 109 -2.62 -9.85 18.13
N LEU A 110 -1.87 -9.10 17.32
CA LEU A 110 -2.40 -7.95 16.58
C LEU A 110 -3.28 -8.39 15.41
N PHE A 111 -2.87 -9.44 14.69
CA PHE A 111 -3.69 -10.04 13.64
C PHE A 111 -5.03 -10.56 14.17
N ASP A 112 -5.02 -11.21 15.34
CA ASP A 112 -6.23 -11.73 15.99
C ASP A 112 -7.16 -10.60 16.50
N VAL A 113 -6.66 -9.37 16.68
CA VAL A 113 -7.47 -8.17 17.00
C VAL A 113 -8.20 -7.63 15.77
N CYS A 114 -7.70 -7.90 14.56
CA CYS A 114 -8.30 -7.46 13.31
C CYS A 114 -9.60 -8.23 13.03
N PHE A 115 -10.74 -7.65 13.41
CA PHE A 115 -12.05 -8.30 13.32
C PHE A 115 -12.58 -8.47 11.89
N HIS A 116 -12.01 -7.77 10.90
CA HIS A 116 -12.49 -7.77 9.51
C HIS A 116 -11.39 -8.29 8.56
N PRO A 117 -11.72 -9.09 7.52
CA PRO A 117 -10.77 -9.56 6.50
C PRO A 117 -9.83 -8.47 5.96
N ALA A 118 -10.36 -7.29 5.64
CA ALA A 118 -9.57 -6.16 5.16
C ALA A 118 -8.48 -5.72 6.15
N MET A 119 -8.77 -5.63 7.46
CA MET A 119 -7.76 -5.26 8.46
C MET A 119 -6.65 -6.31 8.58
N ARG A 120 -7.02 -7.60 8.47
CA ARG A 120 -6.07 -8.71 8.47
C ARG A 120 -5.16 -8.66 7.25
N SER A 121 -5.75 -8.41 6.09
CA SER A 121 -5.04 -8.21 4.83
C SER A 121 -4.11 -6.98 4.85
N ASP A 122 -4.53 -5.86 5.45
CA ASP A 122 -3.72 -4.65 5.62
C ASP A 122 -2.44 -4.92 6.42
N LEU A 123 -2.54 -5.67 7.52
CA LEU A 123 -1.38 -6.04 8.33
C LEU A 123 -0.48 -7.05 7.60
N TRP A 124 -1.09 -8.11 7.07
CA TRP A 124 -0.35 -9.19 6.43
C TRP A 124 0.39 -8.70 5.18
N ARG A 125 -0.24 -7.89 4.31
CA ARG A 125 0.38 -7.44 3.06
C ARG A 125 1.68 -6.68 3.32
N MET A 126 1.71 -5.83 4.35
CA MET A 126 2.93 -5.09 4.69
C MET A 126 4.02 -6.02 5.22
N CYS A 127 3.66 -6.98 6.07
CA CYS A 127 4.59 -7.98 6.60
C CYS A 127 5.16 -8.88 5.49
N ASP A 128 4.32 -9.34 4.56
CA ASP A 128 4.73 -10.14 3.41
C ASP A 128 5.66 -9.34 2.48
N MET A 129 5.30 -8.08 2.19
CA MET A 129 6.15 -7.17 1.41
C MET A 129 7.51 -6.89 2.08
N TYR A 130 7.58 -6.86 3.41
CA TYR A 130 8.85 -6.71 4.13
C TYR A 130 9.72 -7.97 4.03
N VAL A 131 9.15 -9.15 4.22
CA VAL A 131 9.91 -10.42 4.23
C VAL A 131 10.31 -10.83 2.82
N HIS A 132 9.35 -10.84 1.90
CA HIS A 132 9.51 -11.39 0.56
C HIS A 132 9.75 -10.32 -0.50
N GLY A 133 9.19 -9.11 -0.34
CA GLY A 133 9.13 -8.12 -1.41
C GLY A 133 8.31 -8.60 -2.61
N GLY A 134 8.49 -7.94 -3.74
CA GLY A 134 7.79 -8.20 -4.99
C GLY A 134 6.67 -7.20 -5.20
N ILE A 135 5.47 -7.70 -5.47
CA ILE A 135 4.27 -6.91 -5.73
C ILE A 135 3.11 -7.46 -4.89
N TYR A 136 2.42 -6.60 -4.15
CA TYR A 136 1.10 -6.91 -3.61
C TYR A 136 0.01 -6.25 -4.45
N VAL A 137 -1.08 -6.98 -4.70
CA VAL A 137 -2.27 -6.49 -5.41
C VAL A 137 -3.54 -7.01 -4.75
N ASP A 138 -4.51 -6.15 -4.45
CA ASP A 138 -5.82 -6.59 -3.95
C ASP A 138 -6.55 -7.52 -4.94
N VAL A 139 -7.35 -8.46 -4.43
CA VAL A 139 -8.03 -9.46 -5.28
C VAL A 139 -9.13 -8.87 -6.16
N ASP A 140 -9.63 -7.69 -5.86
CA ASP A 140 -10.61 -6.96 -6.65
C ASP A 140 -9.97 -6.08 -7.74
N ILE A 141 -8.64 -6.08 -7.84
CA ILE A 141 -7.92 -5.46 -8.95
C ILE A 141 -7.87 -6.45 -10.12
N SER A 142 -8.61 -6.12 -11.18
CA SER A 142 -8.66 -6.88 -12.42
C SER A 142 -7.69 -6.30 -13.44
N MET A 143 -6.65 -7.08 -13.76
CA MET A 143 -5.63 -6.69 -14.74
C MET A 143 -6.12 -6.85 -16.19
N HIS A 144 -5.75 -5.91 -17.03
CA HIS A 144 -5.89 -5.95 -18.50
C HIS A 144 -4.56 -5.72 -19.24
N ALA A 145 -3.48 -5.42 -18.51
CA ALA A 145 -2.11 -5.38 -19.03
C ALA A 145 -1.09 -5.74 -17.92
N PRO A 146 0.19 -5.96 -18.27
CA PRO A 146 1.24 -6.20 -17.28
C PRO A 146 1.40 -5.07 -16.25
N LEU A 147 1.73 -5.45 -15.01
CA LEU A 147 1.95 -4.50 -13.90
C LEU A 147 3.10 -3.52 -14.16
N ALA A 148 4.13 -3.95 -14.89
CA ALA A 148 5.28 -3.11 -15.21
C ALA A 148 4.88 -1.83 -15.98
N HIS A 149 3.75 -1.83 -16.71
CA HIS A 149 3.30 -0.64 -17.43
C HIS A 149 2.87 0.50 -16.50
N ILE A 150 2.51 0.22 -15.23
CA ILE A 150 2.17 1.25 -14.24
C ILE A 150 3.39 2.14 -13.97
N THR A 151 4.59 1.54 -13.93
CA THR A 151 5.82 2.21 -13.54
C THR A 151 6.77 2.47 -14.71
N GLY A 152 6.45 2.01 -15.92
CA GLY A 152 7.28 2.16 -17.10
C GLY A 152 8.68 1.57 -16.90
N HIS A 153 9.71 2.39 -17.10
CA HIS A 153 11.12 2.04 -16.90
C HIS A 153 11.75 2.81 -15.72
N ALA A 154 10.92 3.34 -14.81
CA ALA A 154 11.39 4.04 -13.63
C ALA A 154 12.35 3.18 -12.79
N SER A 155 13.38 3.81 -12.24
CA SER A 155 14.24 3.19 -11.24
C SER A 155 13.70 3.50 -9.84
N TYR A 156 13.37 2.46 -9.08
CA TYR A 156 12.89 2.56 -7.71
C TYR A 156 13.16 1.26 -6.95
N GLU A 157 13.16 1.34 -5.62
CA GLU A 157 13.24 0.18 -4.73
C GLU A 157 11.95 -0.04 -3.93
N CYS A 158 11.10 0.99 -3.83
CA CYS A 158 9.74 0.91 -3.32
C CYS A 158 8.86 1.91 -4.07
N PHE A 159 7.76 1.43 -4.62
CA PHE A 159 6.76 2.23 -5.31
C PHE A 159 5.39 2.04 -4.67
N LEU A 160 4.78 3.16 -4.29
CA LEU A 160 3.42 3.22 -3.78
C LEU A 160 2.61 4.21 -4.62
N MET A 161 1.30 4.01 -4.69
CA MET A 161 0.42 4.98 -5.33
C MET A 161 -0.19 5.93 -4.32
N TYR A 162 -0.49 7.15 -4.77
CA TYR A 162 -1.28 8.10 -4.00
C TYR A 162 -2.55 8.49 -4.76
N ALA A 163 -3.63 8.69 -4.01
CA ALA A 163 -4.91 9.16 -4.50
C ALA A 163 -5.16 10.60 -4.06
N VAL A 164 -5.69 11.40 -4.98
CA VAL A 164 -6.14 12.78 -4.74
C VAL A 164 -7.58 12.74 -4.23
N GLY A 165 -7.83 13.35 -3.08
CA GLY A 165 -9.14 13.35 -2.43
C GLY A 165 -9.16 14.26 -1.21
N THR A 166 -10.20 14.14 -0.38
CA THR A 166 -10.31 14.86 0.90
C THR A 166 -10.37 13.87 2.06
N PRO A 167 -9.19 13.45 2.61
CA PRO A 167 -7.83 13.89 2.29
C PRO A 167 -7.16 13.14 1.12
N TRP A 168 -6.03 13.66 0.64
CA TRP A 168 -5.07 12.88 -0.18
C TRP A 168 -4.55 11.71 0.65
N CYS A 169 -4.20 10.58 0.04
CA CYS A 169 -3.59 9.46 0.78
C CYS A 169 -2.67 8.60 -0.09
N ILE A 170 -1.77 7.86 0.55
CA ILE A 170 -1.02 6.77 -0.06
C ILE A 170 -1.85 5.50 0.06
N GLU A 171 -2.15 4.89 -1.08
CA GLU A 171 -2.92 3.67 -1.17
C GLU A 171 -2.07 2.44 -0.82
N ASN A 172 -2.73 1.39 -0.36
CA ASN A 172 -2.08 0.13 -0.01
C ASN A 172 -2.62 -1.08 -0.80
N GLY A 173 -3.48 -0.85 -1.80
CA GLY A 173 -4.03 -1.90 -2.66
C GLY A 173 -3.08 -2.39 -3.76
N LEU A 174 -2.06 -1.58 -4.10
CA LEU A 174 -0.93 -1.94 -4.94
C LEU A 174 0.36 -1.49 -4.23
N ILE A 175 1.29 -2.42 -4.00
CA ILE A 175 2.59 -2.13 -3.39
C ILE A 175 3.64 -2.83 -4.22
N ILE A 176 4.70 -2.13 -4.62
CA ILE A 176 5.86 -2.74 -5.28
C ILE A 176 7.08 -2.42 -4.44
N SER A 177 7.82 -3.41 -3.98
CA SER A 177 8.97 -3.14 -3.12
C SER A 177 9.99 -4.27 -3.16
N ARG A 178 11.27 -3.93 -3.01
CA ARG A 178 12.27 -4.93 -2.62
C ARG A 178 11.98 -5.39 -1.18
N LYS A 179 12.51 -6.56 -0.82
CA LYS A 179 12.49 -7.03 0.57
C LYS A 179 13.18 -6.03 1.50
N LYS A 180 12.71 -5.97 2.74
CA LYS A 180 13.25 -5.16 3.84
C LYS A 180 13.42 -3.68 3.48
N HIS A 181 12.50 -3.12 2.71
CA HIS A 181 12.52 -1.70 2.41
C HIS A 181 12.06 -0.92 3.65
N PRO A 182 12.77 0.13 4.07
CA PRO A 182 12.50 0.80 5.35
C PRO A 182 11.18 1.56 5.38
N VAL A 183 10.67 2.03 4.23
CA VAL A 183 9.29 2.57 4.15
C VAL A 183 8.25 1.51 4.54
N ILE A 184 8.40 0.26 4.06
CA ILE A 184 7.48 -0.83 4.41
C ILE A 184 7.58 -1.14 5.90
N GLU A 185 8.80 -1.17 6.46
CA GLU A 185 9.02 -1.34 7.90
C GLU A 185 8.33 -0.25 8.74
N ALA A 186 8.47 1.01 8.32
CA ALA A 186 7.82 2.13 8.99
C ALA A 186 6.29 2.05 8.94
N ILE A 187 5.72 1.55 7.84
CA ILE A 187 4.27 1.29 7.75
C ILE A 187 3.87 0.16 8.71
N ILE A 188 4.66 -0.92 8.81
CA ILE A 188 4.41 -1.99 9.79
C ILE A 188 4.41 -1.42 11.22
N HIS A 189 5.39 -0.58 11.58
CA HIS A 189 5.41 0.06 12.89
C HIS A 189 4.16 0.91 13.15
N ALA A 190 3.74 1.71 12.17
CA ALA A 190 2.52 2.51 12.28
C ALA A 190 1.25 1.64 12.44
N LEU A 191 1.19 0.49 11.76
CA LEU A 191 0.12 -0.51 11.92
C LEU A 191 0.12 -1.11 13.31
N CYS A 192 1.28 -1.55 13.81
CA CYS A 192 1.41 -2.11 15.15
C CYS A 192 0.97 -1.11 16.23
N GLU A 193 1.37 0.16 16.11
CA GLU A 193 0.93 1.21 17.03
C GLU A 193 -0.58 1.43 16.96
N SER A 194 -1.15 1.53 15.76
CA SER A 194 -2.59 1.75 15.55
C SER A 194 -3.43 0.60 16.10
N LEU A 195 -3.04 -0.64 15.80
CA LEU A 195 -3.73 -1.84 16.27
C LEU A 195 -3.55 -2.06 17.78
N THR A 196 -2.39 -1.71 18.34
CA THR A 196 -2.18 -1.75 19.80
C THR A 196 -3.06 -0.73 20.51
N ARG A 197 -3.17 0.51 19.99
CA ARG A 197 -4.12 1.51 20.51
C ARG A 197 -5.55 0.99 20.48
N TYR A 198 -5.96 0.38 19.37
CA TYR A 198 -7.29 -0.22 19.25
C TYR A 198 -7.51 -1.39 20.22
N LYS A 199 -6.53 -2.28 20.36
CA LYS A 199 -6.57 -3.41 21.30
C LYS A 199 -6.84 -2.92 22.73
N ASN A 200 -6.10 -1.89 23.16
CA ASN A 200 -6.14 -1.34 24.51
C ASN A 200 -7.32 -0.41 24.76
N ASN A 201 -7.81 0.28 23.73
CA ASN A 201 -8.97 1.17 23.81
C ASN A 201 -9.84 1.02 22.55
N PRO A 202 -10.92 0.22 22.60
CA PRO A 202 -11.83 0.04 21.46
C PRO A 202 -12.44 1.32 20.91
N ASN A 203 -12.59 2.36 21.74
CA ASN A 203 -13.12 3.67 21.33
C ASN A 203 -12.12 4.47 20.47
N SER A 204 -10.87 4.01 20.34
CA SER A 204 -9.89 4.60 19.42
C SER A 204 -10.06 4.14 17.95
N PHE A 205 -10.97 3.21 17.68
CA PHE A 205 -11.30 2.80 16.33
C PHE A 205 -12.16 3.85 15.64
N GLU A 206 -11.65 4.40 14.53
CA GLU A 206 -12.40 5.32 13.67
C GLU A 206 -13.07 4.54 12.53
N ASN A 207 -12.26 3.87 11.72
CA ASN A 207 -12.68 2.98 10.62
C ASN A 207 -11.44 2.23 10.08
N ILE A 208 -11.67 1.22 9.25
CA ILE A 208 -10.60 0.38 8.66
C ILE A 208 -9.60 1.24 7.86
N TRP A 209 -10.07 2.16 7.03
CA TRP A 209 -9.21 3.01 6.20
C TRP A 209 -8.21 3.82 7.03
N VAL A 210 -8.66 4.34 8.18
CA VAL A 210 -7.81 5.05 9.13
C VAL A 210 -6.88 4.11 9.87
N ASN A 211 -7.42 3.06 10.48
CA ASN A 211 -6.73 2.31 11.53
C ASN A 211 -5.77 1.24 10.98
N SER A 212 -5.99 0.73 9.77
CA SER A 212 -5.10 -0.25 9.14
C SER A 212 -4.87 -0.01 7.64
N GLY A 213 -5.74 0.75 6.98
CA GLY A 213 -5.67 0.95 5.54
C GLY A 213 -4.77 2.11 5.07
N PRO A 214 -5.17 2.82 4.00
CA PRO A 214 -4.41 3.93 3.41
C PRO A 214 -4.05 5.05 4.40
N GLY A 215 -4.87 5.27 5.42
CA GLY A 215 -4.60 6.27 6.44
C GLY A 215 -3.32 5.96 7.24
N THR A 216 -3.18 4.72 7.71
CA THR A 216 -1.97 4.30 8.43
C THR A 216 -0.76 4.20 7.50
N THR A 217 -0.97 3.74 6.27
CA THR A 217 0.08 3.70 5.23
C THR A 217 0.65 5.10 4.95
N THR A 218 -0.22 6.11 4.86
CA THR A 218 0.19 7.51 4.66
C THR A 218 1.01 8.01 5.85
N ILE A 219 0.52 7.79 7.08
CA ILE A 219 1.21 8.25 8.29
C ILE A 219 2.60 7.61 8.41
N GLY A 220 2.69 6.29 8.29
CA GLY A 220 3.96 5.56 8.40
C GLY A 220 4.99 6.00 7.36
N THR A 221 4.55 6.11 6.10
CA THR A 221 5.41 6.53 4.99
C THR A 221 5.91 7.96 5.16
N ILE A 222 5.01 8.93 5.35
CA ILE A 222 5.38 10.34 5.42
C ILE A 222 6.21 10.61 6.68
N LYS A 223 5.88 10.00 7.82
CA LYS A 223 6.69 10.11 9.03
C LYS A 223 8.13 9.64 8.79
N TYR A 224 8.29 8.46 8.20
CA TYR A 224 9.62 7.93 7.89
C TYR A 224 10.42 8.88 7.00
N LEU A 225 9.81 9.35 5.90
CA LEU A 225 10.48 10.26 4.98
C LEU A 225 10.88 11.57 5.67
N TYR A 226 10.05 12.13 6.55
CA TYR A 226 10.43 13.29 7.35
C TYR A 226 11.62 13.04 8.28
N ASP A 227 11.62 11.89 8.95
CA ASP A 227 12.63 11.57 9.96
C ASP A 227 14.01 11.32 9.33
N VAL A 228 14.05 10.68 8.15
CA VAL A 228 15.33 10.35 7.49
C VAL A 228 15.83 11.43 6.53
N THR A 229 14.97 12.36 6.11
CA THR A 229 15.36 13.44 5.21
C THR A 229 15.95 14.61 6.01
N PRO A 230 17.19 15.06 5.73
CA PRO A 230 17.74 16.28 6.34
C PRO A 230 16.91 17.52 5.99
N GLU A 231 16.86 18.52 6.88
CA GLU A 231 16.06 19.75 6.66
C GLU A 231 16.45 20.53 5.41
N TRP A 232 17.73 20.46 5.03
CA TRP A 232 18.29 21.15 3.87
C TRP A 232 18.16 20.38 2.56
N ALA A 233 17.63 19.15 2.57
CA ALA A 233 17.53 18.34 1.38
C ALA A 233 16.39 18.81 0.47
N ASP A 234 16.71 19.04 -0.81
CA ASP A 234 15.75 19.48 -1.82
C ASP A 234 14.67 18.42 -2.07
N HIS A 235 14.95 17.13 -1.88
CA HIS A 235 13.99 16.04 -2.05
C HIS A 235 14.02 15.09 -0.86
N ALA A 236 12.90 14.40 -0.62
CA ALA A 236 12.79 13.37 0.39
C ALA A 236 13.77 12.22 0.12
N CYS A 237 14.58 11.88 1.12
CA CYS A 237 15.41 10.69 1.13
C CYS A 237 14.54 9.49 1.54
N GLY A 238 14.65 8.37 0.84
CA GLY A 238 13.79 7.21 1.11
C GLY A 238 14.26 5.92 0.46
N ASP A 239 15.56 5.75 0.27
CA ASP A 239 16.18 4.53 -0.30
C ASP A 239 15.56 4.07 -1.62
N GLY A 240 15.37 5.00 -2.57
CA GLY A 240 14.73 4.68 -3.86
C GLY A 240 13.21 4.58 -3.79
N PHE A 241 12.59 5.16 -2.76
CA PHE A 241 11.15 5.37 -2.70
C PHE A 241 10.65 6.28 -3.84
N LEU A 242 9.53 5.89 -4.46
CA LEU A 242 8.88 6.63 -5.54
C LEU A 242 7.35 6.58 -5.40
N LEU A 243 6.68 7.70 -5.66
CA LEU A 243 5.22 7.78 -5.69
C LEU A 243 4.67 7.80 -7.11
N GLY A 244 3.53 7.14 -7.34
CA GLY A 244 2.74 7.27 -8.56
C GLY A 244 1.34 7.80 -8.28
N HIS A 245 0.83 8.71 -9.12
CA HIS A 245 -0.57 9.10 -9.03
C HIS A 245 -1.48 7.91 -9.35
N HIS A 246 -2.60 7.73 -8.63
CA HIS A 246 -3.54 6.61 -8.82
C HIS A 246 -4.00 6.44 -10.27
N SER A 247 -4.11 7.52 -11.03
CA SER A 247 -4.48 7.44 -12.45
C SER A 247 -3.54 6.56 -13.28
N ARG A 248 -2.35 6.19 -12.78
CA ARG A 248 -1.46 5.22 -13.43
C ARG A 248 -1.99 3.80 -13.36
N ALA A 249 -2.84 3.47 -12.38
CA ALA A 249 -3.53 2.19 -12.30
C ALA A 249 -4.26 1.84 -13.61
N VAL A 250 -4.91 2.83 -14.25
CA VAL A 250 -5.71 2.60 -15.47
C VAL A 250 -4.89 2.10 -16.67
N ALA A 251 -3.56 2.24 -16.62
CA ALA A 251 -2.67 1.68 -17.61
C ALA A 251 -2.70 0.14 -17.62
N SER A 252 -2.97 -0.49 -16.47
CA SER A 252 -2.89 -1.95 -16.33
C SER A 252 -4.11 -2.60 -15.68
N TYR A 253 -4.91 -1.87 -14.90
CA TYR A 253 -6.04 -2.46 -14.20
C TYR A 253 -7.23 -1.53 -13.95
N GLY A 254 -8.36 -2.16 -13.65
CA GLY A 254 -9.52 -1.55 -13.01
C GLY A 254 -9.91 -2.30 -11.73
N HIS A 255 -10.93 -1.81 -11.04
CA HIS A 255 -11.50 -2.53 -9.89
C HIS A 255 -12.79 -3.24 -10.32
N ASP A 256 -12.84 -4.55 -10.12
CA ASP A 256 -14.07 -5.30 -10.31
C ASP A 256 -15.01 -5.05 -9.11
N GLU A 257 -16.29 -4.81 -9.41
CA GLU A 257 -17.37 -4.80 -8.41
C GLU A 257 -17.74 -6.24 -8.05
N LEU A 258 -16.88 -6.87 -7.25
CA LEU A 258 -17.04 -8.25 -6.79
C LEU A 258 -18.20 -8.39 -5.80
N ALA A 259 -18.91 -9.52 -5.86
CA ALA A 259 -20.17 -9.76 -5.16
C ALA A 259 -20.05 -9.60 -3.64
N TYR A 260 -18.89 -9.93 -3.05
CA TYR A 260 -18.66 -9.81 -1.61
C TYR A 260 -18.77 -8.35 -1.10
N LYS A 261 -18.57 -7.35 -1.97
CA LYS A 261 -18.66 -5.92 -1.60
C LYS A 261 -20.09 -5.45 -1.37
N ALA A 262 -21.09 -6.24 -1.74
CA ALA A 262 -22.49 -5.94 -1.46
C ALA A 262 -22.80 -5.99 0.05
N PHE A 263 -22.08 -6.83 0.81
CA PHE A 263 -22.37 -7.15 2.22
C PHE A 263 -21.35 -6.51 3.19
N SER A 264 -21.73 -6.40 4.47
CA SER A 264 -20.89 -5.79 5.52
C SER A 264 -19.62 -6.57 5.85
N GLU A 265 -19.67 -7.87 5.63
CA GLU A 265 -18.63 -8.87 5.92
C GLU A 265 -17.46 -8.76 4.93
N GLY A 266 -17.74 -8.26 3.72
CA GLY A 266 -16.76 -8.07 2.67
C GLY A 266 -16.44 -6.59 2.38
N ASN A 267 -17.37 -5.67 2.65
CA ASN A 267 -17.19 -4.25 2.41
C ASN A 267 -16.70 -3.51 3.65
N TRP A 268 -15.41 -3.20 3.66
CA TRP A 268 -14.76 -2.49 4.77
C TRP A 268 -15.43 -1.15 5.13
N ARG A 269 -16.11 -0.48 4.20
CA ARG A 269 -16.82 0.80 4.47
C ARG A 269 -18.03 0.61 5.38
N LYS A 270 -18.62 -0.59 5.32
CA LYS A 270 -19.78 -1.00 6.12
C LYS A 270 -19.38 -1.70 7.42
N ALA A 271 -18.10 -2.03 7.59
CA ALA A 271 -17.61 -2.75 8.76
C ALA A 271 -17.82 -1.95 10.05
N ARG A 272 -18.21 -2.65 11.12
CA ARG A 272 -18.33 -2.12 12.48
C ARG A 272 -17.65 -3.09 13.43
N PRO A 273 -16.88 -2.60 14.42
CA PRO A 273 -16.35 -3.47 15.46
C PRO A 273 -17.48 -4.24 16.15
N PRO A 274 -17.27 -5.51 16.51
CA PRO A 274 -18.24 -6.23 17.33
C PRO A 274 -18.43 -5.47 18.65
N HIS A 275 -19.68 -5.42 19.14
CA HIS A 275 -19.97 -4.86 20.46
C HIS A 275 -19.19 -5.65 21.51
N ARG A 276 -18.10 -5.09 22.05
CA ARG A 276 -17.47 -5.64 23.25
C ARG A 276 -18.46 -5.43 24.40
N ARG A 277 -19.09 -6.50 24.90
CA ARG A 277 -19.80 -6.43 26.18
C ARG A 277 -18.77 -5.97 27.21
N ALA A 278 -19.11 -4.87 27.89
CA ALA A 278 -18.35 -4.37 29.03
C ALA A 278 -18.29 -5.42 30.15
#